data_AF-A0A9P7S041-F1
#
_entry.id   AF-A0A9P7S041-F1
#
_cell.length_a   1.000
_cell.length_b   1.000
_cell.length_c   1.000
_cell.angle_alpha   90.00
_cell.angle_beta   90.00
_cell.angle_gamma   90.00
#
_symmetry.space_group_name_H-M   'P 1'
#
loop_
_entity.id
_entity.type
_entity.pdbx_description
1 polymer ?
#
loop_
_entity_poly.entity_id
_entity_poly.type
_entity_poly.pdbx_seq_one_letter_code
_entity_poly.pdbx_strand_id
1 'polypeptide(L)'
;MKSATTIEGLKSAASKVIFSDSTAGRNFDFWAPEFWYLDGTWHLYYSVAGNGDDATHRLHVARGGTNANDPSAGAYSYVGSLIPPNLSTQWAADGSILEVGGSRYLIFSSFQGSNQCLFIVRMTSPTTITGNAVVISCPTLTWEKSGSPVQEGPEAITINGVTHIVYSASFCGTDDYALGILTLSSGADPMSASSWVKSSNPLFSKDPSVGVYGPGHHFMFQKGSAWYFAYHAKSATNQGCGNTRTTRVQPFSTSGNNPVFPKPLGTGVAINEP
;
A
#
# COMPACT_ATOMS: atom_id res chain seq x y z
N MET A 1 -8.58 7.49 -12.66
CA MET A 1 -7.84 8.48 -11.89
C MET A 1 -8.65 9.76 -11.80
N LYS A 2 -8.73 10.36 -10.60
CA LYS A 2 -9.25 11.71 -10.39
C LYS A 2 -8.08 12.62 -10.03
N SER A 3 -8.13 13.87 -10.45
CA SER A 3 -7.16 14.91 -10.08
C SER A 3 -7.87 16.20 -9.71
N ALA A 4 -7.30 16.93 -8.75
CA ALA A 4 -7.80 18.21 -8.27
C ALA A 4 -6.65 18.98 -7.61
N THR A 5 -6.78 20.30 -7.53
CA THR A 5 -5.83 21.15 -6.78
C THR A 5 -6.02 21.05 -5.26
N THR A 6 -7.13 20.46 -4.83
CA THR A 6 -7.57 20.34 -3.45
C THR A 6 -8.01 18.92 -3.13
N ILE A 7 -7.83 18.46 -1.88
CA ILE A 7 -8.33 17.12 -1.49
C ILE A 7 -9.86 17.09 -1.54
N GLU A 8 -10.51 18.16 -1.11
CA GLU A 8 -11.97 18.27 -1.18
C GLU A 8 -12.47 18.22 -2.63
N GLY A 9 -11.71 18.80 -3.57
CA GLY A 9 -12.00 18.75 -5.00
C GLY A 9 -11.99 17.34 -5.59
N LEU A 10 -11.27 16.39 -4.99
CA LEU A 10 -11.27 14.98 -5.44
C LEU A 10 -12.66 14.33 -5.31
N LYS A 11 -13.53 14.83 -4.42
CA LYS A 11 -14.89 14.29 -4.26
C LYS A 11 -15.70 14.46 -5.55
N SER A 12 -15.63 15.63 -6.17
CA SER A 12 -16.39 16.00 -7.38
C SER A 12 -15.58 15.91 -8.68
N ALA A 13 -14.25 15.70 -8.61
CA ALA A 13 -13.42 15.55 -9.79
C ALA A 13 -13.87 14.41 -10.70
N ALA A 14 -13.84 14.65 -12.01
CA ALA A 14 -14.15 13.65 -13.01
C ALA A 14 -13.11 12.53 -13.01
N SER A 15 -13.58 11.28 -13.15
CA SER A 15 -12.68 10.14 -13.29
C SER A 15 -12.28 9.96 -14.76
N LYS A 16 -10.97 9.73 -14.98
CA LYS A 16 -10.37 9.43 -16.28
C LYS A 16 -9.68 8.07 -16.25
N VAL A 17 -9.90 7.25 -17.29
CA VAL A 17 -9.10 6.04 -17.50
C VAL A 17 -7.76 6.46 -18.10
N ILE A 18 -6.66 6.11 -17.44
CA ILE A 18 -5.28 6.42 -17.88
C ILE A 18 -4.49 5.18 -18.27
N PHE A 19 -5.01 4.01 -17.92
CA PHE A 19 -4.46 2.70 -18.23
C PHE A 19 -5.60 1.69 -18.25
N SER A 20 -5.53 0.76 -19.20
CA SER A 20 -6.41 -0.41 -19.31
C SER A 20 -5.61 -1.51 -19.98
N ASP A 21 -5.81 -2.76 -19.55
CA ASP A 21 -5.21 -3.91 -20.21
C ASP A 21 -6.26 -5.01 -20.40
N SER A 22 -6.31 -5.56 -21.61
CA SER A 22 -7.20 -6.66 -21.98
C SER A 22 -6.42 -7.93 -22.36
N THR A 23 -5.10 -7.93 -22.16
CA THR A 23 -4.22 -9.06 -22.47
C THR A 23 -4.57 -10.26 -21.59
N ALA A 24 -4.84 -11.41 -22.20
CA ALA A 24 -5.09 -12.65 -21.47
C ALA A 24 -3.96 -12.94 -20.47
N GLY A 25 -4.33 -13.33 -19.24
CA GLY A 25 -3.39 -13.51 -18.14
C GLY A 25 -3.13 -12.28 -17.27
N ARG A 26 -3.59 -11.07 -17.65
CA ARG A 26 -3.50 -9.83 -16.83
C ARG A 26 -4.61 -8.83 -17.12
N ASN A 27 -5.84 -9.34 -17.18
CA ASN A 27 -7.03 -8.63 -17.64
C ASN A 27 -8.23 -8.77 -16.69
N PHE A 28 -8.00 -9.24 -15.46
CA PHE A 28 -9.05 -9.50 -14.49
C PHE A 28 -8.68 -8.91 -13.14
N ASP A 29 -9.62 -8.17 -12.54
CA ASP A 29 -9.54 -7.67 -11.16
C ASP A 29 -8.31 -6.79 -10.88
N PHE A 30 -8.30 -5.55 -11.38
CA PHE A 30 -7.19 -4.62 -11.18
C PHE A 30 -7.24 -4.01 -9.77
N TRP A 31 -6.21 -4.24 -8.96
CA TRP A 31 -6.13 -3.82 -7.57
C TRP A 31 -4.99 -2.85 -7.29
N ALA A 32 -5.24 -2.00 -6.28
CA ALA A 32 -4.25 -1.20 -5.56
C ALA A 32 -3.24 -0.47 -6.46
N PRO A 33 -3.68 0.39 -7.40
CA PRO A 33 -2.77 1.17 -8.21
C PRO A 33 -2.03 2.23 -7.37
N GLU A 34 -0.72 2.27 -7.48
CA GLU A 34 0.15 3.25 -6.81
C GLU A 34 1.06 3.97 -7.82
N PHE A 35 1.21 5.28 -7.65
CA PHE A 35 1.95 6.14 -8.58
C PHE A 35 3.24 6.64 -7.96
N TRP A 36 4.35 6.42 -8.67
CA TRP A 36 5.65 6.93 -8.29
C TRP A 36 6.31 7.68 -9.45
N TYR A 37 6.84 8.87 -9.17
CA TYR A 37 7.70 9.58 -10.12
C TYR A 37 9.16 9.23 -9.83
N LEU A 38 9.71 8.30 -10.61
CA LEU A 38 11.06 7.76 -10.42
C LEU A 38 11.85 7.93 -11.71
N ASP A 39 13.11 8.29 -11.59
CA ASP A 39 14.06 8.34 -12.71
C ASP A 39 13.53 9.16 -13.91
N GLY A 40 12.82 10.25 -13.62
CA GLY A 40 12.32 11.22 -14.60
C GLY A 40 11.01 10.86 -15.30
N THR A 41 10.24 9.89 -14.80
CA THR A 41 8.98 9.44 -15.43
C THR A 41 8.02 8.84 -14.40
N TRP A 42 6.71 8.86 -14.69
CA TRP A 42 5.74 8.18 -13.83
C TRP A 42 5.72 6.67 -14.08
N HIS A 43 5.62 5.94 -12.98
CA HIS A 43 5.38 4.52 -12.90
C HIS A 43 4.07 4.28 -12.15
N LEU A 44 3.27 3.34 -12.65
CA LEU A 44 2.04 2.85 -12.04
C LEU A 44 2.29 1.39 -11.66
N TYR A 45 2.42 1.12 -10.37
CA TYR A 45 2.48 -0.23 -9.82
C TYR A 45 1.06 -0.68 -9.50
N TYR A 46 0.72 -1.91 -9.85
CA TYR A 46 -0.62 -2.43 -9.62
C TYR A 46 -0.59 -3.96 -9.58
N SER A 47 -1.64 -4.53 -9.04
CA SER A 47 -1.87 -5.97 -9.05
C SER A 47 -2.99 -6.29 -10.00
N VAL A 48 -2.86 -7.38 -10.77
CA VAL A 48 -3.93 -7.83 -11.64
C VAL A 48 -3.84 -9.35 -11.80
N ALA A 49 -5.01 -9.99 -11.86
CA ALA A 49 -5.17 -11.39 -12.18
C ALA A 49 -5.44 -11.62 -13.67
N GLY A 50 -5.39 -12.88 -14.07
CA GLY A 50 -5.71 -13.34 -15.40
C GLY A 50 -6.90 -14.29 -15.40
N ASN A 51 -7.55 -14.40 -16.56
CA ASN A 51 -8.45 -15.51 -16.88
C ASN A 51 -9.63 -15.72 -15.91
N GLY A 52 -10.05 -14.68 -15.18
CA GLY A 52 -11.14 -14.77 -14.22
C GLY A 52 -10.77 -15.47 -12.91
N ASP A 53 -9.48 -15.62 -12.60
CA ASP A 53 -8.99 -16.36 -11.43
C ASP A 53 -8.12 -15.49 -10.53
N ASP A 54 -8.66 -15.12 -9.36
CA ASP A 54 -7.96 -14.33 -8.33
C ASP A 54 -6.63 -14.97 -7.89
N ALA A 55 -6.52 -16.31 -7.87
CA ALA A 55 -5.28 -17.00 -7.49
C ALA A 55 -4.08 -16.68 -8.42
N THR A 56 -4.37 -16.12 -9.60
CA THR A 56 -3.37 -15.71 -10.59
C THR A 56 -2.92 -14.26 -10.44
N HIS A 57 -3.34 -13.52 -9.42
CA HIS A 57 -2.88 -12.16 -9.16
C HIS A 57 -1.36 -12.05 -9.10
N ARG A 58 -0.81 -11.10 -9.85
CA ARG A 58 0.62 -10.77 -9.87
C ARG A 58 0.83 -9.27 -9.86
N LEU A 59 2.06 -8.88 -9.53
CA LEU A 59 2.52 -7.50 -9.57
C LEU A 59 2.98 -7.12 -10.98
N HIS A 60 2.54 -5.95 -11.41
CA HIS A 60 2.89 -5.37 -12.70
C HIS A 60 3.22 -3.89 -12.57
N VAL A 61 3.92 -3.39 -13.58
CA VAL A 61 4.24 -1.96 -13.70
C VAL A 61 3.90 -1.46 -15.10
N ALA A 62 3.25 -0.30 -15.14
CA ALA A 62 3.08 0.50 -16.33
C ALA A 62 3.89 1.80 -16.19
N ARG A 63 4.26 2.40 -17.31
CA ARG A 63 5.02 3.66 -17.35
C ARG A 63 4.34 4.64 -18.29
N GLY A 64 4.39 5.92 -17.94
CA GLY A 64 3.80 6.97 -18.75
C GLY A 64 3.81 8.31 -18.06
N GLY A 65 2.74 9.06 -18.30
CA GLY A 65 2.64 10.45 -17.89
C GLY A 65 3.57 11.37 -18.70
N THR A 66 3.19 12.64 -18.80
CA THR A 66 3.89 13.66 -19.61
C THR A 66 4.31 14.87 -18.78
N ASN A 67 3.83 14.96 -17.54
CA ASN A 67 4.08 16.06 -16.63
C ASN A 67 4.49 15.52 -15.26
N ALA A 68 5.66 15.93 -14.77
CA ALA A 68 6.20 15.52 -13.48
C ALA A 68 5.31 15.90 -12.28
N ASN A 69 4.45 16.91 -12.44
CA ASN A 69 3.57 17.40 -11.38
C ASN A 69 2.11 16.93 -11.54
N ASP A 70 1.81 16.18 -12.60
CA ASP A 70 0.46 15.68 -12.87
C ASP A 70 0.52 14.24 -13.43
N PRO A 71 0.37 13.21 -12.58
CA PRO A 71 0.33 11.82 -13.03
C PRO A 71 -0.91 11.52 -13.90
N SER A 72 -1.95 12.37 -13.91
CA SER A 72 -3.13 12.20 -14.76
C SER A 72 -2.92 12.71 -16.20
N ALA A 73 -1.84 13.47 -16.43
CA ALA A 73 -1.48 14.04 -17.72
C ALA A 73 -0.76 13.02 -18.60
N GLY A 74 -1.52 12.34 -19.45
CA GLY A 74 -1.03 11.37 -20.42
C GLY A 74 -1.63 9.99 -20.21
N ALA A 75 -1.24 9.04 -21.06
CA ALA A 75 -1.58 7.64 -20.92
C ALA A 75 -0.38 6.87 -20.37
N TYR A 76 -0.65 5.70 -19.80
CA TYR A 76 0.36 4.75 -19.37
C TYR A 76 0.35 3.54 -20.31
N SER A 77 1.50 2.90 -20.44
CA SER A 77 1.67 1.66 -21.20
C SER A 77 2.31 0.60 -20.33
N TYR A 78 1.88 -0.65 -20.52
CA TYR A 78 2.42 -1.80 -19.82
C TYR A 78 3.93 -1.90 -20.05
N VAL A 79 4.69 -2.16 -18.98
CA VAL A 79 6.15 -2.41 -19.07
C VAL A 79 6.47 -3.86 -18.79
N GLY A 80 5.97 -4.42 -17.68
CA GLY A 80 6.36 -5.77 -17.29
C GLY A 80 5.71 -6.25 -16.00
N SER A 81 5.93 -7.53 -15.71
CA SER A 81 5.61 -8.13 -14.42
C SER A 81 6.81 -8.01 -13.48
N LEU A 82 6.55 -7.91 -12.19
CA LEU A 82 7.55 -7.81 -11.14
C LEU A 82 7.48 -9.07 -10.26
N ILE A 83 7.82 -10.22 -10.85
CA ILE A 83 7.67 -11.54 -10.22
C ILE A 83 9.06 -12.11 -9.85
N PRO A 84 9.39 -12.20 -8.55
CA PRO A 84 10.63 -12.81 -8.11
C PRO A 84 10.74 -14.28 -8.55
N PRO A 85 11.93 -14.80 -8.92
CA PRO A 85 12.06 -16.18 -9.42
C PRO A 85 11.55 -17.24 -8.45
N ASN A 86 11.79 -17.07 -7.15
CA ASN A 86 11.32 -17.96 -6.10
C ASN A 86 9.81 -17.89 -5.81
N LEU A 87 9.09 -16.96 -6.45
CA LEU A 87 7.65 -16.75 -6.32
C LEU A 87 6.93 -16.83 -7.68
N SER A 88 7.54 -17.46 -8.69
CA SER A 88 7.03 -17.50 -10.08
C SER A 88 5.58 -17.98 -10.21
N THR A 89 5.11 -18.85 -9.32
CA THR A 89 3.74 -19.38 -9.30
C THR A 89 2.88 -18.83 -8.17
N GLN A 90 3.41 -17.94 -7.32
CA GLN A 90 2.71 -17.44 -6.15
C GLN A 90 1.87 -16.22 -6.46
N TRP A 91 0.71 -16.14 -5.80
CA TRP A 91 -0.11 -14.94 -5.74
C TRP A 91 0.69 -13.81 -5.10
N ALA A 92 0.62 -12.61 -5.66
CA ALA A 92 1.24 -11.41 -5.10
C ALA A 92 0.42 -10.17 -5.42
N ALA A 93 0.30 -9.27 -4.44
CA ALA A 93 -0.39 -8.00 -4.59
C ALA A 93 0.27 -6.86 -3.78
N ASP A 94 -0.26 -5.66 -3.95
CA ASP A 94 0.05 -4.46 -3.16
C ASP A 94 1.53 -4.06 -3.19
N GLY A 95 2.09 -3.93 -4.39
CA GLY A 95 3.48 -3.53 -4.56
C GLY A 95 3.70 -2.03 -4.35
N SER A 96 4.55 -1.67 -3.39
CA SER A 96 5.03 -0.31 -3.11
C SER A 96 6.56 -0.24 -3.14
N ILE A 97 7.11 0.97 -3.18
CA ILE A 97 8.55 1.24 -3.28
C ILE A 97 9.14 1.60 -1.93
N LEU A 98 10.26 0.96 -1.63
CA LEU A 98 11.15 1.35 -0.53
C LEU A 98 12.48 1.83 -1.11
N GLU A 99 12.88 3.04 -0.78
CA GLU A 99 14.24 3.55 -1.01
C GLU A 99 14.97 3.73 0.34
N VAL A 100 16.07 3.01 0.53
CA VAL A 100 16.87 3.07 1.76
C VAL A 100 18.33 2.75 1.47
N GLY A 101 19.26 3.48 2.08
CA GLY A 101 20.69 3.26 1.89
C GLY A 101 21.17 3.43 0.43
N GLY A 102 20.51 4.29 -0.34
CA GLY A 102 20.81 4.49 -1.77
C GLY A 102 20.39 3.34 -2.69
N SER A 103 19.64 2.37 -2.18
CA SER A 103 19.09 1.24 -2.94
C SER A 103 17.57 1.29 -2.99
N ARG A 104 17.01 0.71 -4.06
CA ARG A 104 15.56 0.61 -4.27
C ARG A 104 15.10 -0.84 -4.12
N TYR A 105 13.92 -1.01 -3.53
CA TYR A 105 13.30 -2.29 -3.28
C TYR A 105 11.81 -2.22 -3.60
N LEU A 106 11.24 -3.34 -4.03
CA LEU A 106 9.81 -3.55 -4.08
C LEU A 106 9.40 -4.26 -2.79
N ILE A 107 8.47 -3.68 -2.04
CA ILE A 107 7.79 -4.32 -0.91
C ILE A 107 6.37 -4.69 -1.33
N PHE A 108 5.91 -5.87 -0.93
CA PHE A 108 4.63 -6.39 -1.43
C PHE A 108 4.08 -7.49 -0.53
N SER A 109 2.84 -7.91 -0.80
CA SER A 109 2.17 -9.02 -0.12
C SER A 109 2.18 -10.29 -0.98
N SER A 110 2.45 -11.44 -0.38
CA SER A 110 2.40 -12.77 -1.04
C SER A 110 2.17 -13.86 0.00
N PHE A 111 1.86 -15.09 -0.43
CA PHE A 111 1.70 -16.22 0.50
C PHE A 111 3.04 -16.87 0.89
N GLN A 112 3.17 -17.19 2.18
CA GLN A 112 4.14 -18.12 2.75
C GLN A 112 3.36 -19.22 3.50
N GLY A 113 3.21 -20.39 2.88
CA GLY A 113 2.28 -21.40 3.36
C GLY A 113 0.84 -20.87 3.31
N SER A 114 0.12 -20.96 4.43
CA SER A 114 -1.26 -20.44 4.55
C SER A 114 -1.37 -18.98 4.97
N ASN A 115 -0.24 -18.31 5.23
CA ASN A 115 -0.22 -16.93 5.72
C ASN A 115 0.10 -15.98 4.56
N GLN A 116 -0.66 -14.90 4.45
CA GLN A 116 -0.31 -13.79 3.58
C GLN A 116 0.64 -12.87 4.34
N CYS A 117 1.87 -12.73 3.83
CA CYS A 117 3.02 -12.12 4.51
C CYS A 117 3.58 -10.97 3.67
N LEU A 118 4.40 -10.13 4.31
CA LEU A 118 5.15 -9.08 3.63
C LEU A 118 6.48 -9.62 3.12
N PHE A 119 6.77 -9.29 1.86
CA PHE A 119 7.98 -9.64 1.16
C PHE A 119 8.72 -8.38 0.69
N ILE A 120 10.02 -8.52 0.47
CA ILE A 120 10.89 -7.50 -0.11
C ILE A 120 11.77 -8.13 -1.20
N VAL A 121 12.01 -7.40 -2.29
CA VAL A 121 12.98 -7.77 -3.32
C VAL A 121 13.74 -6.54 -3.83
N ARG A 122 15.02 -6.70 -4.18
CA ARG A 122 15.86 -5.62 -4.73
C ARG A 122 15.36 -5.18 -6.10
N MET A 123 15.53 -3.90 -6.42
CA MET A 123 15.28 -3.34 -7.73
C MET A 123 16.55 -2.69 -8.31
N THR A 124 16.82 -2.92 -9.59
CA THR A 124 17.91 -2.25 -10.33
C THR A 124 17.42 -1.04 -11.12
N SER A 125 16.12 -0.95 -11.36
CA SER A 125 15.42 0.17 -11.97
C SER A 125 13.97 0.20 -11.44
N PRO A 126 13.17 1.25 -11.69
CA PRO A 126 11.77 1.28 -11.29
C PRO A 126 10.94 0.14 -11.89
N THR A 127 11.43 -0.52 -12.94
CA THR A 127 10.69 -1.55 -13.68
C THR A 127 11.39 -2.91 -13.66
N THR A 128 12.45 -3.08 -12.87
CA THR A 128 13.26 -4.30 -12.88
C THR A 128 13.66 -4.70 -11.46
N ILE A 129 13.16 -5.85 -11.02
CA ILE A 129 13.59 -6.54 -9.80
C ILE A 129 14.82 -7.41 -10.06
N THR A 130 15.59 -7.70 -9.02
CA THR A 130 16.76 -8.59 -9.10
C THR A 130 16.85 -9.52 -7.89
N GLY A 131 17.15 -10.79 -8.16
CA GLY A 131 17.28 -11.83 -7.15
C GLY A 131 15.95 -12.33 -6.59
N ASN A 132 16.05 -13.15 -5.54
CA ASN A 132 14.91 -13.72 -4.84
C ASN A 132 14.30 -12.73 -3.84
N ALA A 133 12.99 -12.80 -3.66
CA ALA A 133 12.31 -12.09 -2.59
C ALA A 133 12.51 -12.78 -1.24
N VAL A 134 12.49 -12.00 -0.17
CA VAL A 134 12.61 -12.45 1.22
C VAL A 134 11.35 -12.06 1.99
N VAL A 135 10.84 -12.98 2.82
CA VAL A 135 9.79 -12.68 3.79
C VAL A 135 10.38 -11.81 4.89
N ILE A 136 9.82 -10.62 5.13
CA ILE A 136 10.27 -9.73 6.23
C ILE A 136 9.34 -9.76 7.42
N SER A 137 8.07 -10.14 7.23
CA SER A 137 7.12 -10.28 8.32
C SER A 137 5.96 -11.17 7.88
N CYS A 138 5.45 -11.97 8.82
CA CYS A 138 4.22 -12.74 8.68
C CYS A 138 3.28 -12.45 9.86
N PRO A 139 1.95 -12.62 9.70
CA PRO A 139 0.97 -12.44 10.77
C PRO A 139 1.20 -13.44 11.90
N THR A 140 1.67 -12.95 13.05
CA THR A 140 1.97 -13.75 14.23
C THR A 140 1.11 -13.35 15.43
N LEU A 141 0.71 -12.08 15.50
CA LEU A 141 -0.05 -11.50 16.58
C LEU A 141 -1.56 -11.77 16.40
N THR A 142 -2.30 -11.84 17.51
CA THR A 142 -3.74 -12.15 17.47
C THR A 142 -4.55 -11.15 16.64
N TRP A 143 -4.21 -9.87 16.72
CA TRP A 143 -4.91 -8.81 15.98
C TRP A 143 -4.62 -8.82 14.46
N GLU A 144 -3.63 -9.60 14.00
CA GLU A 144 -3.29 -9.77 12.57
C GLU A 144 -4.05 -10.92 11.91
N LYS A 145 -4.91 -11.63 12.67
CA LYS A 145 -5.50 -12.92 12.29
C LYS A 145 -7.03 -12.94 12.35
N SER A 146 -7.69 -11.79 12.48
CA SER A 146 -9.15 -11.73 12.43
C SER A 146 -9.63 -12.06 11.02
N GLY A 147 -10.50 -13.07 10.89
CA GLY A 147 -10.97 -13.62 9.62
C GLY A 147 -9.92 -14.45 8.87
N SER A 148 -8.72 -13.92 8.64
CA SER A 148 -7.59 -14.64 8.04
C SER A 148 -6.25 -14.03 8.47
N PRO A 149 -5.16 -14.83 8.49
CA PRO A 149 -3.82 -14.34 8.79
C PRO A 149 -3.27 -13.56 7.59
N VAL A 150 -3.40 -12.23 7.64
CA VAL A 150 -3.04 -11.32 6.53
C VAL A 150 -2.08 -10.23 7.00
N GLN A 151 -1.08 -9.97 6.16
CA GLN A 151 -0.35 -8.71 6.10
C GLN A 151 -0.24 -8.25 4.64
N GLU A 152 -0.74 -7.05 4.34
CA GLU A 152 -0.83 -6.50 2.97
C GLU A 152 -0.77 -4.97 2.97
N GLY A 153 -0.90 -4.33 1.81
CA GLY A 153 -0.80 -2.87 1.65
C GLY A 153 0.40 -2.23 2.37
N PRO A 154 1.64 -2.72 2.16
CA PRO A 154 2.82 -2.14 2.79
C PRO A 154 3.14 -0.77 2.20
N GLU A 155 3.46 0.19 3.06
CA GLU A 155 3.88 1.53 2.65
C GLU A 155 5.06 2.00 3.51
N ALA A 156 6.11 2.49 2.85
CA ALA A 156 7.34 2.90 3.51
C ALA A 156 7.32 4.39 3.93
N ILE A 157 7.92 4.69 5.09
CA ILE A 157 8.15 6.07 5.53
C ILE A 157 9.48 6.16 6.27
N THR A 158 10.27 7.20 5.99
CA THR A 158 11.51 7.49 6.72
C THR A 158 11.38 8.80 7.50
N ILE A 159 11.56 8.73 8.82
CA ILE A 159 11.49 9.87 9.74
C ILE A 159 12.81 9.96 10.48
N ASN A 160 13.50 11.11 10.38
CA ASN A 160 14.77 11.37 11.06
C ASN A 160 15.82 10.25 10.87
N GLY A 161 15.88 9.70 9.64
CA GLY A 161 16.81 8.63 9.28
C GLY A 161 16.40 7.21 9.69
N VAL A 162 15.24 7.03 10.34
CA VAL A 162 14.68 5.71 10.65
C VAL A 162 13.59 5.37 9.66
N THR A 163 13.72 4.20 9.03
CA THR A 163 12.75 3.69 8.06
C THR A 163 11.75 2.78 8.74
N HIS A 164 10.48 2.96 8.38
CA HIS A 164 9.37 2.11 8.76
C HIS A 164 8.64 1.56 7.54
N ILE A 165 8.01 0.41 7.70
CA ILE A 165 6.95 -0.08 6.81
C ILE A 165 5.68 -0.15 7.64
N VAL A 166 4.68 0.65 7.28
CA VAL A 166 3.33 0.54 7.82
C VAL A 166 2.54 -0.39 6.90
N TYR A 167 1.77 -1.32 7.45
CA TYR A 167 1.07 -2.34 6.68
C TYR A 167 -0.32 -2.58 7.23
N SER A 168 -1.21 -3.18 6.46
CA SER A 168 -2.54 -3.59 6.91
C SER A 168 -2.54 -5.06 7.31
N ALA A 169 -3.34 -5.44 8.31
CA ALA A 169 -3.45 -6.82 8.76
C ALA A 169 -4.88 -7.23 9.13
N SER A 170 -5.08 -8.54 9.33
CA SER A 170 -6.39 -9.21 9.35
C SER A 170 -7.10 -9.17 7.98
N PHE A 171 -8.15 -9.96 7.81
CA PHE A 171 -8.91 -9.97 6.57
C PHE A 171 -9.73 -8.68 6.43
N CYS A 172 -9.63 -8.00 5.28
CA CYS A 172 -10.36 -6.76 4.98
C CYS A 172 -11.89 -6.88 5.15
N GLY A 173 -12.42 -8.11 5.14
CA GLY A 173 -13.84 -8.38 5.28
C GLY A 173 -14.34 -8.13 6.70
N THR A 174 -13.44 -8.24 7.66
CA THR A 174 -13.72 -8.05 9.09
C THR A 174 -13.66 -6.58 9.48
N ASP A 175 -14.29 -6.22 10.60
CA ASP A 175 -14.17 -4.88 11.16
C ASP A 175 -12.80 -4.62 11.79
N ASP A 176 -11.98 -5.65 11.96
CA ASP A 176 -10.70 -5.62 12.68
C ASP A 176 -9.50 -5.33 11.77
N TYR A 177 -9.73 -5.09 10.48
CA TYR A 177 -8.69 -4.61 9.58
C TYR A 177 -8.03 -3.36 10.17
N ALA A 178 -6.70 -3.38 10.28
CA ALA A 178 -5.96 -2.37 11.04
C ALA A 178 -4.54 -2.22 10.50
N LEU A 179 -3.90 -1.09 10.80
CA LEU A 179 -2.51 -0.83 10.45
C LEU A 179 -1.55 -1.35 11.53
N GLY A 180 -0.50 -2.05 11.13
CA GLY A 180 0.69 -2.36 11.90
C GLY A 180 1.91 -1.60 11.41
N ILE A 181 3.04 -1.78 12.10
CA ILE A 181 4.31 -1.15 11.73
C ILE A 181 5.50 -2.07 11.99
N LEU A 182 6.42 -2.08 11.02
CA LEU A 182 7.76 -2.61 11.11
C LEU A 182 8.75 -1.44 11.13
N THR A 183 9.75 -1.50 11.99
CA THR A 183 10.83 -0.51 12.05
C THR A 183 12.15 -1.16 11.66
N LEU A 184 12.84 -0.60 10.66
CA LEU A 184 14.15 -1.07 10.26
C LEU A 184 15.19 -0.66 11.31
N SER A 185 15.96 -1.63 11.77
CA SER A 185 17.08 -1.38 12.69
C SER A 185 18.15 -0.53 12.02
N SER A 186 18.71 0.44 12.75
CA SER A 186 19.69 1.38 12.21
C SER A 186 20.88 0.66 11.56
N GLY A 187 21.16 0.98 10.29
CA GLY A 187 22.27 0.39 9.54
C GLY A 187 22.11 -1.08 9.16
N ALA A 188 20.93 -1.67 9.39
CA ALA A 188 20.69 -3.08 9.08
C ALA A 188 20.28 -3.29 7.60
N ASP A 189 20.50 -4.51 7.09
CA ASP A 189 20.08 -4.88 5.73
C ASP A 189 18.55 -5.05 5.67
N PRO A 190 17.81 -4.26 4.88
CA PRO A 190 16.36 -4.40 4.74
C PRO A 190 15.93 -5.74 4.15
N MET A 191 16.83 -6.47 3.48
CA MET A 191 16.57 -7.82 2.93
C MET A 191 16.69 -8.93 3.97
N SER A 192 16.91 -8.61 5.26
CA SER A 192 16.91 -9.58 6.36
C SER A 192 15.68 -9.39 7.25
N ALA A 193 14.91 -10.46 7.47
CA ALA A 193 13.75 -10.44 8.34
C ALA A 193 14.07 -9.97 9.76
N SER A 194 15.24 -10.35 10.30
CA SER A 194 15.67 -9.96 11.65
C SER A 194 16.02 -8.48 11.78
N SER A 195 16.18 -7.76 10.68
CA SER A 195 16.41 -6.31 10.70
C SER A 195 15.14 -5.52 11.06
N TRP A 196 13.96 -6.13 10.92
CA TRP A 196 12.68 -5.48 11.10
C TRP A 196 12.08 -5.78 12.48
N VAL A 197 11.87 -4.72 13.27
CA VAL A 197 11.21 -4.81 14.57
C VAL A 197 9.72 -4.54 14.39
N LYS A 198 8.88 -5.54 14.66
CA LYS A 198 7.42 -5.43 14.58
C LYS A 198 6.81 -4.88 15.88
N SER A 199 5.92 -3.90 15.78
CA SER A 199 5.08 -3.47 16.92
C SER A 199 4.11 -4.57 17.36
N SER A 200 3.95 -4.76 18.67
CA SER A 200 3.00 -5.73 19.24
C SER A 200 1.54 -5.29 19.14
N ASN A 201 1.29 -3.98 19.01
CA ASN A 201 -0.04 -3.38 18.95
C ASN A 201 -0.30 -2.73 17.59
N PRO A 202 -1.56 -2.68 17.11
CA PRO A 202 -1.92 -1.94 15.93
C PRO A 202 -1.62 -0.45 16.11
N LEU A 203 -1.11 0.18 15.05
CA LEU A 203 -0.83 1.60 14.95
C LEU A 203 -2.09 2.43 14.72
N PHE A 204 -3.06 1.88 13.97
CA PHE A 204 -4.33 2.51 13.65
C PHE A 204 -5.40 1.44 13.46
N SER A 205 -6.53 1.57 14.15
CA SER A 205 -7.58 0.55 14.16
C SER A 205 -8.97 1.18 14.23
N LYS A 206 -10.03 0.36 14.15
CA LYS A 206 -11.42 0.80 14.21
C LYS A 206 -11.71 1.68 15.43
N ASP A 207 -12.66 2.59 15.27
CA ASP A 207 -13.28 3.32 16.38
C ASP A 207 -14.81 3.30 16.22
N PRO A 208 -15.50 2.35 16.88
CA PRO A 208 -16.95 2.24 16.81
C PRO A 208 -17.69 3.48 17.35
N SER A 209 -17.08 4.27 18.24
CA SER A 209 -17.73 5.46 18.81
C SER A 209 -17.97 6.57 17.79
N VAL A 210 -17.21 6.54 16.69
CA VAL A 210 -17.33 7.46 15.56
C VAL A 210 -17.68 6.74 14.24
N GLY A 211 -18.14 5.49 14.33
CA GLY A 211 -18.61 4.72 13.18
C GLY A 211 -17.52 4.39 12.15
N VAL A 212 -16.28 4.12 12.59
CA VAL A 212 -15.20 3.71 11.70
C VAL A 212 -14.83 2.26 11.94
N TYR A 213 -14.91 1.44 10.89
CA TYR A 213 -14.62 0.00 10.94
C TYR A 213 -13.61 -0.40 9.87
N GLY A 214 -12.71 -1.33 10.22
CA GLY A 214 -11.71 -1.88 9.31
C GLY A 214 -10.85 -0.86 8.54
N PRO A 215 -10.23 0.16 9.17
CA PRO A 215 -9.36 1.07 8.46
C PRO A 215 -8.06 0.39 7.99
N GLY A 216 -7.67 0.62 6.73
CA GLY A 216 -6.39 0.12 6.22
C GLY A 216 -6.10 0.51 4.77
N HIS A 217 -5.16 -0.23 4.17
CA HIS A 217 -4.52 -0.02 2.87
C HIS A 217 -4.38 1.47 2.56
N HIS A 218 -3.41 2.05 3.26
CA HIS A 218 -3.18 3.48 3.36
C HIS A 218 -2.04 3.94 2.45
N PHE A 219 -1.97 5.25 2.23
CA PHE A 219 -0.88 5.94 1.54
C PHE A 219 -0.50 7.18 2.36
N MET A 220 0.79 7.44 2.54
CA MET A 220 1.30 8.56 3.36
C MET A 220 1.94 9.62 2.48
N PHE A 221 1.67 10.89 2.75
CA PHE A 221 2.20 12.01 1.97
C PHE A 221 2.36 13.28 2.79
N GLN A 222 3.17 14.20 2.29
CA GLN A 222 3.31 15.54 2.85
C GLN A 222 2.61 16.57 1.97
N LYS A 223 2.04 17.59 2.62
CA LYS A 223 1.73 18.88 1.98
C LYS A 223 2.31 19.98 2.84
N GLY A 224 3.22 20.77 2.26
CA GLY A 224 4.08 21.66 3.03
C GLY A 224 4.89 20.87 4.07
N SER A 225 4.83 21.28 5.33
CA SER A 225 5.49 20.59 6.44
C SER A 225 4.61 19.57 7.17
N ALA A 226 3.33 19.46 6.80
CA ALA A 226 2.37 18.62 7.49
C ALA A 226 2.24 17.25 6.83
N TRP A 227 2.14 16.22 7.67
CA TRP A 227 1.97 14.83 7.27
C TRP A 227 0.51 14.44 7.23
N TYR A 228 0.13 13.74 6.18
CA TYR A 228 -1.22 13.23 5.96
C TYR A 228 -1.16 11.78 5.51
N PHE A 229 -2.24 11.07 5.75
CA PHE A 229 -2.43 9.74 5.20
C PHE A 229 -3.85 9.61 4.64
N ALA A 230 -3.94 9.00 3.48
CA ALA A 230 -5.19 8.51 2.92
C ALA A 230 -5.34 7.04 3.31
N TYR A 231 -6.54 6.60 3.64
CA TYR A 231 -6.84 5.20 3.96
C TYR A 231 -8.28 4.89 3.58
N HIS A 232 -8.61 3.61 3.44
CA HIS A 232 -10.01 3.22 3.30
C HIS A 232 -10.59 2.76 4.64
N ALA A 233 -11.88 2.96 4.85
CA ALA A 233 -12.62 2.37 5.97
C ALA A 233 -14.11 2.20 5.65
N LYS A 234 -14.79 1.40 6.48
CA LYS A 234 -16.24 1.16 6.46
C LYS A 234 -16.96 2.07 7.46
N SER A 235 -18.23 2.36 7.18
CA SER A 235 -19.08 3.20 8.03
C SER A 235 -20.06 2.39 8.90
N ALA A 236 -20.13 1.08 8.71
CA ALA A 236 -20.87 0.15 9.54
C ALA A 236 -20.16 -1.20 9.64
N THR A 237 -20.57 -2.00 10.63
CA THR A 237 -20.10 -3.38 10.82
C THR A 237 -20.51 -4.29 9.65
N ASN A 238 -19.75 -5.35 9.41
CA ASN A 238 -20.08 -6.45 8.49
C ASN A 238 -20.27 -6.03 7.01
N GLN A 239 -19.60 -4.97 6.56
CA GLN A 239 -19.71 -4.50 5.17
C GLN A 239 -18.72 -5.17 4.18
N GLY A 240 -17.91 -6.13 4.63
CA GLY A 240 -17.00 -6.92 3.77
C GLY A 240 -15.84 -6.11 3.15
N CYS A 241 -15.17 -6.68 2.13
CA CYS A 241 -14.12 -6.01 1.33
C CYS A 241 -14.68 -5.31 0.08
N GLY A 242 -15.98 -5.04 0.02
CA GLY A 242 -16.64 -4.57 -1.20
C GLY A 242 -16.61 -3.06 -1.41
N ASN A 243 -17.60 -2.58 -2.17
CA ASN A 243 -17.78 -1.19 -2.60
C ASN A 243 -18.23 -0.22 -1.50
N THR A 244 -18.35 -0.70 -0.25
CA THR A 244 -18.72 0.08 0.93
C THR A 244 -17.53 0.79 1.58
N ARG A 245 -16.31 0.42 1.17
CA ARG A 245 -15.08 1.08 1.62
C ARG A 245 -14.98 2.47 1.02
N THR A 246 -14.76 3.46 1.89
CA THR A 246 -14.63 4.87 1.51
C THR A 246 -13.21 5.34 1.74
N THR A 247 -12.64 6.11 0.81
CA THR A 247 -11.35 6.79 1.02
C THR A 247 -11.55 7.97 1.97
N ARG A 248 -10.65 8.07 2.96
CA ARG A 248 -10.61 9.11 3.99
C ARG A 248 -9.20 9.65 4.07
N VAL A 249 -9.04 10.92 4.43
CA VAL A 249 -7.74 11.57 4.59
C VAL A 249 -7.68 12.25 5.94
N GLN A 250 -6.59 12.09 6.67
CA GLN A 250 -6.37 12.73 7.98
C GLN A 250 -4.91 13.14 8.15
N PRO A 251 -4.63 14.19 8.93
CA PRO A 251 -3.27 14.48 9.35
C PRO A 251 -2.78 13.42 10.33
N PHE A 252 -1.48 13.16 10.33
CA PHE A 252 -0.80 12.45 11.41
C PHE A 252 0.45 13.23 11.82
N SER A 253 1.04 12.91 12.96
CA SER A 253 2.22 13.58 13.47
C SER A 253 3.42 12.64 13.56
N THR A 254 4.58 13.19 13.87
CA THR A 254 5.79 12.41 14.14
C THR A 254 6.26 12.72 15.56
N SER A 255 6.73 11.72 16.29
CA SER A 255 7.33 11.89 17.61
C SER A 255 8.68 11.20 17.66
N GLY A 256 9.75 12.00 17.77
CA GLY A 256 11.11 11.52 17.56
C GLY A 256 11.24 10.90 16.17
N ASN A 257 11.50 9.60 16.12
CA ASN A 257 11.66 8.86 14.87
C ASN A 257 10.39 8.14 14.42
N ASN A 258 9.29 8.19 15.18
CA ASN A 258 8.12 7.35 14.91
C ASN A 258 6.96 8.15 14.30
N PRO A 259 6.18 7.56 13.39
CA PRO A 259 4.88 8.10 13.01
C PRO A 259 3.87 7.89 14.14
N VAL A 260 3.00 8.88 14.36
CA VAL A 260 1.96 8.87 15.38
C VAL A 260 0.62 9.13 14.68
N PHE A 261 -0.11 8.04 14.45
CA PHE A 261 -1.43 8.10 13.83
C PHE A 261 -2.47 8.52 14.88
N PRO A 262 -3.41 9.42 14.52
CA PRO A 262 -4.50 9.80 15.42
C PRO A 262 -5.51 8.65 15.57
N LYS A 263 -6.57 8.86 16.34
CA LYS A 263 -7.77 8.02 16.20
C LYS A 263 -8.46 8.29 14.85
N PRO A 264 -9.15 7.31 14.26
CA PRO A 264 -9.99 7.57 13.10
C PRO A 264 -11.08 8.58 13.40
N LEU A 265 -11.45 9.39 12.42
CA LEU A 265 -12.53 10.34 12.46
C LEU A 265 -13.74 9.77 11.70
N GLY A 266 -14.92 10.05 12.24
CA GLY A 266 -16.19 9.71 11.63
C GLY A 266 -16.42 10.46 10.32
N THR A 267 -17.24 9.88 9.45
CA THR A 267 -17.65 10.56 8.20
C THR A 267 -18.40 11.85 8.53
N GLY A 268 -17.99 12.97 7.92
CA GLY A 268 -18.59 14.29 8.14
C GLY A 268 -17.82 15.20 9.10
N VAL A 269 -16.77 14.70 9.75
CA VAL A 269 -15.83 15.56 10.49
C VAL A 269 -15.03 16.40 9.50
N ALA A 270 -15.07 17.72 9.66
CA ALA A 270 -14.26 18.63 8.88
C ALA A 270 -12.80 18.54 9.31
N ILE A 271 -11.91 18.49 8.32
CA ILE A 271 -10.46 18.49 8.51
C ILE A 271 -9.94 19.65 7.71
N ASN A 272 -9.01 20.42 8.28
CA ASN A 272 -8.35 21.49 7.53
C ASN A 272 -7.68 20.89 6.30
N GLU A 273 -7.95 21.50 5.16
CA GLU A 273 -7.37 21.03 3.94
C GLU A 273 -5.84 21.10 4.04
N PRO A 274 -5.12 20.02 3.68
CA PRO A 274 -3.66 20.08 3.57
C PRO A 274 -3.24 21.18 2.61
#